data_AF-A0A9E2PW47-F1
#
_entry.id   AF-A0A9E2PW47-F1
#
_cell.length_a   1.000
_cell.length_b   1.000
_cell.length_c   1.000
_cell.angle_alpha   90.00
_cell.angle_beta   90.00
_cell.angle_gamma   90.00
#
_symmetry.space_group_name_H-M   'P 1'
#
loop_
_entity.id
_entity.type
_entity.pdbx_description
1 polymer ?
#
loop_
_entity_poly.entity_id
_entity_poly.type
_entity_poly.pdbx_seq_one_letter_code
_entity_poly.pdbx_strand_id
1 'polypeptide(L)' 'MNSDNVLSLWDSRGNWHFCRFCKHLHSLIGALTCDAFPEGIPKELTSALILHNKPMLGQKNNIVFVPSYK' A
#
# COMPACT_ATOMS: atom_id res chain seq x y z
N MET A 1 -27.64 -9.33 -3.82
CA MET A 1 -26.73 -8.27 -3.32
C MET A 1 -25.53 -8.25 -4.25
N ASN A 2 -25.31 -7.11 -4.93
CA ASN A 2 -24.39 -7.01 -6.05
C ASN A 2 -22.93 -7.04 -5.57
N SER A 3 -22.16 -8.00 -6.06
CA SER A 3 -20.80 -8.36 -5.64
C SER A 3 -19.68 -7.49 -6.22
N ASP A 4 -20.01 -6.30 -6.72
CA ASP A 4 -19.09 -5.50 -7.55
C ASP A 4 -18.37 -4.38 -6.80
N ASN A 5 -18.15 -4.52 -5.49
CA ASN A 5 -17.50 -3.46 -4.68
C ASN A 5 -16.31 -3.95 -3.85
N VAL A 6 -15.62 -5.00 -4.33
CA VAL A 6 -14.32 -5.48 -3.85
C VAL A 6 -13.27 -5.38 -4.98
N LEU A 7 -13.47 -4.46 -5.92
CA LEU A 7 -12.50 -4.09 -6.94
C LEU A 7 -11.42 -3.23 -6.28
N SER A 8 -10.15 -3.62 -6.13
CA SER A 8 -9.47 -4.86 -6.48
C SER A 8 -8.05 -4.70 -5.92
N LEU A 9 -7.74 -5.44 -4.85
CA LEU A 9 -6.36 -5.58 -4.33
C LEU A 9 -5.42 -6.31 -5.31
N TRP A 10 -5.98 -6.80 -6.41
CA TRP A 10 -5.33 -7.53 -7.48
C TRP A 10 -5.02 -6.60 -8.66
N ASP A 11 -3.80 -6.68 -9.20
CA ASP A 11 -3.56 -6.23 -10.57
C ASP A 11 -4.17 -7.25 -11.57
N SER A 12 -4.11 -6.92 -12.86
CA SER A 12 -4.54 -7.81 -13.95
C SER A 12 -3.74 -9.13 -14.04
N ARG A 13 -2.71 -9.30 -13.20
CA ARG A 13 -1.86 -10.49 -13.10
C ARG A 13 -2.12 -11.30 -11.82
N GLY A 14 -3.06 -10.86 -10.98
CA GLY A 14 -3.41 -11.55 -9.73
C GLY A 14 -2.44 -11.28 -8.56
N ASN A 15 -1.61 -10.24 -8.64
CA ASN A 15 -0.67 -9.90 -7.56
C ASN A 15 -1.34 -9.12 -6.44
N TRP A 16 -0.97 -9.44 -5.20
CA TRP A 16 -1.48 -8.76 -4.01
C TRP A 16 -0.72 -7.45 -3.74
N HIS A 17 -1.43 -6.33 -3.72
CA HIS A 17 -0.85 -5.02 -3.38
C HIS A 17 -0.93 -4.68 -1.89
N PHE A 18 -0.44 -5.57 -1.03
CA PHE A 18 -0.42 -5.27 0.40
C PHE A 18 0.80 -4.46 0.81
N CYS A 19 0.61 -3.48 1.70
CA CYS A 19 1.68 -2.67 2.27
C CYS A 19 2.88 -3.52 2.75
N ARG A 20 2.61 -4.68 3.38
CA ARG A 20 3.64 -5.64 3.85
C ARG A 20 4.55 -6.24 2.77
N PHE A 21 4.15 -6.11 1.51
CA PHE A 21 4.84 -6.61 0.32
C PHE A 21 5.45 -5.48 -0.52
N CYS A 22 5.41 -4.24 -0.02
CA CYS A 22 6.02 -3.11 -0.67
C CYS A 22 7.48 -2.98 -0.22
N LYS A 23 8.40 -2.73 -1.17
CA LYS A 23 9.83 -2.47 -0.87
C LYS A 23 10.07 -1.22 -0.01
N HIS A 24 9.07 -0.33 0.04
CA HIS A 24 9.12 0.93 0.79
C HIS A 24 8.63 0.79 2.23
N LEU A 25 8.10 -0.38 2.62
CA LEU A 25 7.76 -0.66 4.00
C LEU A 25 8.97 -1.21 4.73
N HIS A 26 9.37 -0.54 5.80
CA HIS A 26 10.44 -0.98 6.70
C HIS A 26 9.86 -1.35 8.06
N SER A 27 10.29 -2.50 8.56
CA SER A 27 9.99 -2.95 9.92
C SER A 27 11.21 -2.67 10.80
N LEU A 28 11.09 -1.69 11.70
CA LEU A 28 12.05 -1.44 12.77
C LEU A 28 11.43 -1.95 14.07
N ILE A 29 12.24 -2.36 15.05
CA ILE A 29 11.78 -3.03 16.28
C ILE A 29 10.55 -2.31 16.88
N GLY A 30 9.38 -2.93 16.78
CA GLY A 30 8.11 -2.42 17.31
C GLY A 30 7.35 -1.40 16.46
N ALA A 31 7.87 -0.96 15.30
CA ALA A 31 7.24 0.07 14.47
C ALA A 31 7.36 -0.22 12.96
N LEU A 32 6.27 0.01 12.23
CA LEU A 32 6.24 0.03 10.77
C LEU A 32 6.46 1.45 10.27
N THR A 33 7.41 1.63 9.36
CA THR A 33 7.70 2.91 8.70
C THR A 33 7.60 2.75 7.19
N CYS A 34 7.25 3.82 6.48
CA CYS A 34 7.11 3.79 5.02
C CYS A 34 7.74 5.04 4.42
N ASP A 35 8.54 4.88 3.37
CA ASP A 35 9.20 6.02 2.69
C ASP A 35 8.18 7.04 2.14
N ALA A 36 7.00 6.56 1.73
CA ALA A 36 5.91 7.40 1.25
C ALA A 36 5.26 8.23 2.37
N PHE A 37 5.29 7.73 3.60
CA PHE A 37 4.61 8.30 4.77
C PHE A 37 5.55 8.34 5.99
N PRO A 38 6.56 9.23 5.98
CA PRO A 38 7.56 9.30 7.04
C PRO A 38 6.96 9.68 8.40
N GLU A 39 5.85 10.42 8.41
CA GLU A 39 5.14 10.86 9.63
C GLU A 39 4.18 9.79 10.18
N GLY A 40 4.03 8.65 9.50
CA GLY A 40 3.15 7.56 9.91
C GLY A 40 2.25 7.06 8.79
N ILE A 41 2.11 5.73 8.71
CA ILE A 41 1.34 5.06 7.66
C ILE A 41 -0.17 5.23 7.94
N PRO A 42 -0.95 5.79 7.01
CA PRO A 42 -2.41 5.85 7.12
C PRO A 42 -3.00 4.46 7.38
N LYS A 43 -3.91 4.34 8.35
CA LYS A 43 -4.54 3.06 8.69
C LYS A 43 -5.27 2.46 7.50
N GLU A 44 -5.80 3.31 6.63
CA GLU A 44 -6.52 2.92 5.43
C GLU A 44 -5.60 2.25 4.40
N LEU A 45 -4.30 2.58 4.38
CA LEU A 45 -3.28 1.89 3.59
C LEU A 45 -2.82 0.57 4.20
N THR A 46 -2.94 0.43 5.51
CA THR A 46 -2.75 -0.87 6.18
C THR A 46 -3.98 -1.78 6.05
N SER A 47 -5.13 -1.20 5.69
CA SER A 47 -6.33 -1.93 5.33
C SER A 47 -6.19 -2.48 3.91
N ALA A 48 -6.67 -3.71 3.72
CA ALA A 48 -6.75 -4.42 2.45
C ALA A 48 -7.70 -3.75 1.43
N LEU A 49 -8.07 -2.49 1.59
CA LEU A 49 -9.12 -1.84 0.78
C LEU A 49 -8.58 -0.69 -0.06
N ILE A 50 -7.33 -0.26 0.15
CA ILE A 50 -6.74 0.84 -0.62
C ILE A 50 -5.51 0.38 -1.38
N LEU A 51 -5.56 0.60 -2.70
CA LEU A 51 -4.44 0.39 -3.60
C LEU A 51 -3.56 1.65 -3.64
N HIS A 52 -2.30 1.52 -3.24
CA HIS A 52 -1.31 2.62 -3.34
C HIS A 52 -0.62 2.65 -4.70
N ASN A 53 -1.39 2.68 -5.79
CA ASN A 53 -0.83 2.73 -7.16
C ASN A 53 -0.61 4.15 -7.71
N LYS A 54 -1.00 5.16 -6.92
CA LYS A 54 -0.84 6.58 -7.21
C LYS A 54 -0.55 7.35 -5.92
N PRO A 55 0.08 8.55 -5.99
CA PRO A 55 0.26 9.40 -4.83
C PRO A 55 -1.11 9.71 -4.19
N MET A 56 -1.20 9.59 -2.86
CA MET A 56 -2.41 9.95 -2.13
C MET A 56 -2.51 11.46 -1.92
N LEU A 57 -3.72 11.95 -1.64
CA LEU A 57 -3.92 13.35 -1.27
C LEU A 57 -3.11 13.66 0.00
N GLY A 58 -2.27 14.69 -0.05
CA GLY A 58 -1.40 15.10 1.06
C GLY A 58 -0.05 14.37 1.13
N GLN A 59 0.19 13.37 0.27
CA GLN A 59 1.50 12.75 0.15
C GLN A 59 2.47 13.73 -0.53
N LYS A 60 3.58 14.07 0.15
CA LYS A 60 4.55 15.07 -0.34
C LYS A 60 5.55 14.52 -1.37
N ASN A 61 5.55 13.21 -1.61
CA ASN A 61 6.43 12.53 -2.55
C ASN A 61 5.62 11.67 -3.54
N ASN A 62 6.28 11.18 -4.60
CA ASN A 62 5.65 10.41 -5.66
C ASN A 62 5.83 8.89 -5.49
N ILE A 63 6.14 8.44 -4.28
CA ILE A 63 6.38 7.02 -4.00
C ILE A 63 5.05 6.27 -4.04
N VAL A 64 4.99 5.18 -4.80
CA VAL A 64 3.83 4.31 -4.90
C VAL A 64 4.24 2.89 -4.51
N PHE A 65 3.27 1.99 -4.42
CA PHE A 65 3.52 0.58 -4.20
C PHE A 65 4.52 0.04 -5.23
N VAL A 66 5.58 -0.59 -4.73
CA VAL A 66 6.51 -1.36 -5.55
C VAL A 66 6.73 -2.71 -4.88
N PRO A 67 6.45 -3.84 -5.56
CA PRO A 67 6.58 -5.15 -4.96
C PRO A 67 8.01 -5.41 -4.48
N SER A 68 8.14 -6.08 -3.33
CA SER A 68 9.42 -6.49 -2.74
C SER A 68 9.93 -7.83 -3.29
N TYR A 69 9.14 -8.54 -4.09
CA TYR A 69 9.54 -9.81 -4.70
C TYR A 69 10.44 -9.58 -5.93
N LYS A 70 11.43 -10.46 -6.14
CA LYS A 70 12.22 -10.53 -7.38
C LYS A 70 11.48 -11.32 -8.46
#